data_AF-A0A7V3MMK5-F1
#
_entry.id   AF-A0A7V3MMK5-F1
#
_cell.length_a   1.000
_cell.length_b   1.000
_cell.length_c   1.000
_cell.angle_alpha   90.00
_cell.angle_beta   90.00
_cell.angle_gamma   90.00
#
_symmetry.space_group_name_H-M   'P 1'
#
loop_
_entity.id
_entity.type
_entity.pdbx_description
1 polymer ?
#
loop_
_entity_poly.entity_id
_entity_poly.type
_entity_poly.pdbx_seq_one_letter_code
_entity_poly.pdbx_strand_id
1 'polypeptide(L)'
;MITDRTYLADRKKQAEIERRLLAYLRPHTGVIVAGLLCSAGVAALTTVINAAAGLTVDAMNGDEVGRLNFICLVVVAVFVLKGILSYGQTYFLSLVAQRVATRLRDEIFSHLHGLSLSFFHRRRTGSIISTLTGDLPVIQNATMSIRDVVAAPLMAIGSLCVLFYISWRLTLIAMVVVPLMGLTISRIGKRIRKISDLVQIKLADITTIAEETLAGIRIIKSFATESHEIERFSRENERTLDAVMKGVEQSAKLRPIIEFLGAFGIALVIFLAGNEVVRNARLESLGMPRESNMTLGGLGTFVLALQTLARAVGDLGSINNTRQQALAAAARIFGEVLDQESDVKEKPDAIEMPRLKGHVVFENVWFRYEDGPWVLQDINLEVRPGEVVAIVGHSGAGKSTLVDLIPRFYDVTRGRILVDGIDVRDVKLETLRRQIGIVPQDTWLFAGTLRDNIAYGRKDATDEEIERAAYAANAYFISGM
;
A
#
# COMPACT_ATOMS: atom_id res chain seq x y z
N MET A 1 -29.39 1.48 18.95
CA MET A 1 -29.39 2.87 18.43
C MET A 1 -28.02 3.55 18.44
N ILE A 2 -27.10 3.24 19.37
CA ILE A 2 -25.73 3.84 19.37
C ILE A 2 -24.82 3.20 18.29
N THR A 3 -25.01 1.91 17.99
CA THR A 3 -24.24 1.16 16.97
C THR A 3 -24.50 1.58 15.52
N ASP A 4 -25.71 2.09 15.20
CA ASP A 4 -26.05 2.52 13.83
C ASP A 4 -25.40 3.87 13.47
N ARG A 5 -25.25 4.79 14.43
CA ARG A 5 -24.66 6.11 14.17
C ARG A 5 -23.16 6.03 13.90
N THR A 6 -22.43 5.19 14.64
CA THR A 6 -21.00 4.93 14.39
C THR A 6 -20.79 4.19 13.08
N TYR A 7 -21.65 3.21 12.75
CA TYR A 7 -21.58 2.48 11.47
C TYR A 7 -21.85 3.37 10.25
N LEU A 8 -22.84 4.26 10.34
CA LEU A 8 -23.15 5.22 9.27
C LEU A 8 -22.06 6.30 9.11
N ALA A 9 -21.44 6.75 10.21
CA ALA A 9 -20.33 7.69 10.16
C ALA A 9 -19.09 7.07 9.48
N ASP A 10 -18.79 5.80 9.80
CA ASP A 10 -17.66 5.07 9.23
C ASP A 10 -17.85 4.80 7.72
N ARG A 11 -19.08 4.48 7.29
CA ARG A 11 -19.43 4.36 5.87
C ARG A 11 -19.31 5.68 5.10
N LYS A 12 -19.70 6.81 5.69
CA LYS A 12 -19.56 8.13 5.05
C LYS A 12 -18.08 8.49 4.87
N LYS A 13 -17.27 8.25 5.89
CA LYS A 13 -15.82 8.48 5.85
C LYS A 13 -15.13 7.59 4.80
N GLN A 14 -15.50 6.31 4.74
CA GLN A 14 -15.00 5.40 3.69
C GLN A 14 -15.38 5.86 2.28
N ALA A 15 -16.62 6.32 2.07
CA ALA A 15 -17.06 6.82 0.77
C ALA A 15 -16.32 8.10 0.33
N GLU A 16 -15.96 8.97 1.29
CA GLU A 16 -15.15 10.15 1.03
C GLU A 16 -13.72 9.80 0.62
N ILE A 17 -13.08 8.87 1.35
CA ILE A 17 -11.74 8.35 1.03
C ILE A 17 -11.74 7.69 -0.35
N GLU A 18 -12.75 6.88 -0.64
CA GLU A 18 -12.91 6.25 -1.95
C GLU A 18 -13.06 7.28 -3.06
N ARG A 19 -13.87 8.33 -2.84
CA ARG A 19 -14.03 9.42 -3.81
C ARG A 19 -12.72 10.18 -4.06
N ARG A 20 -11.93 10.45 -3.00
CA ARG A 20 -10.61 11.07 -3.14
C ARG A 20 -9.66 10.17 -3.92
N LEU A 21 -9.60 8.87 -3.60
CA LEU A 21 -8.77 7.91 -4.33
C LEU A 21 -9.16 7.81 -5.81
N LEU A 22 -10.45 7.77 -6.12
CA LEU A 22 -10.96 7.78 -7.50
C LEU A 22 -10.61 9.07 -8.24
N ALA A 23 -10.44 10.20 -7.56
CA ALA A 23 -10.00 11.45 -8.18
C ALA A 23 -8.57 11.35 -8.74
N TYR A 24 -7.69 10.55 -8.14
CA TYR A 24 -6.35 10.28 -8.69
C TYR A 24 -6.39 9.42 -9.98
N LEU A 25 -7.46 8.63 -10.17
CA LEU A 25 -7.63 7.80 -11.37
C LEU A 25 -8.29 8.56 -12.53
N ARG A 26 -9.06 9.63 -12.25
CA ARG A 26 -9.78 10.41 -13.28
C ARG A 26 -8.92 10.94 -14.44
N PRO A 27 -7.69 11.45 -14.22
CA PRO A 27 -6.84 11.94 -15.31
C PRO A 27 -6.35 10.83 -16.26
N HIS A 28 -6.51 9.56 -15.89
CA HIS A 28 -5.99 8.41 -16.62
C HIS A 28 -7.09 7.50 -17.19
N THR A 29 -8.33 7.99 -17.28
CA THR A 29 -9.49 7.23 -17.78
C THR A 29 -9.27 6.61 -19.15
N GLY A 30 -8.62 7.30 -20.09
CA GLY A 30 -8.34 6.75 -21.42
C GLY A 30 -7.45 5.49 -21.38
N VAL A 31 -6.40 5.50 -20.55
CA VAL A 31 -5.48 4.35 -20.38
C VAL A 31 -6.16 3.23 -19.60
N ILE A 32 -6.96 3.57 -18.59
CA ILE A 32 -7.76 2.58 -17.84
C ILE A 32 -8.74 1.88 -18.78
N VAL A 33 -9.47 2.62 -19.61
CA VAL A 33 -10.41 2.06 -20.58
C VAL A 33 -9.69 1.14 -21.57
N ALA A 34 -8.53 1.53 -22.10
CA ALA A 34 -7.72 0.65 -22.96
C ALA A 34 -7.32 -0.65 -22.24
N GLY A 35 -6.84 -0.56 -20.99
CA GLY A 35 -6.49 -1.72 -20.18
C GLY A 35 -7.70 -2.62 -19.87
N LEU A 36 -8.87 -2.03 -19.60
CA LEU A 36 -10.12 -2.75 -19.36
C LEU A 36 -10.67 -3.43 -20.63
N LEU A 37 -10.54 -2.80 -21.80
CA LEU A 37 -10.88 -3.42 -23.09
C LEU A 37 -10.00 -4.63 -23.37
N CYS A 38 -8.68 -4.50 -23.12
CA CYS A 38 -7.77 -5.64 -23.20
C CYS A 38 -8.17 -6.75 -22.22
N SER A 39 -8.54 -6.41 -20.98
CA SER A 39 -9.03 -7.35 -19.96
C SER A 39 -10.29 -8.10 -20.40
N ALA A 40 -11.27 -7.38 -20.95
CA ALA A 40 -12.48 -7.96 -21.51
C ALA A 40 -12.17 -8.90 -22.68
N GLY A 41 -11.25 -8.52 -23.57
CA GLY A 41 -10.78 -9.37 -24.67
C GLY A 41 -10.09 -10.64 -24.18
N VAL A 42 -9.22 -10.55 -23.16
CA VAL A 42 -8.57 -11.73 -22.55
C VAL A 42 -9.61 -12.68 -21.95
N ALA A 43 -10.62 -12.14 -21.26
CA ALA A 43 -11.72 -12.93 -20.72
C ALA A 43 -12.52 -13.65 -21.82
N ALA A 44 -12.93 -12.92 -22.87
CA ALA A 44 -13.65 -13.50 -23.99
C ALA A 44 -12.84 -14.58 -24.73
N LEU A 45 -11.58 -14.32 -25.06
CA LEU A 45 -10.71 -15.30 -25.73
C LEU A 45 -10.45 -16.52 -24.86
N THR A 46 -10.39 -16.38 -23.54
CA THR A 46 -10.26 -17.54 -22.63
C THR A 46 -11.49 -18.45 -22.71
N THR A 47 -12.70 -17.88 -22.76
CA THR A 47 -13.92 -18.67 -22.98
C THR A 47 -13.92 -19.36 -24.35
N VAL A 48 -13.46 -18.66 -25.40
CA VAL A 48 -13.33 -19.24 -26.74
C VAL A 48 -12.34 -20.40 -26.78
N ILE A 49 -11.18 -20.29 -26.13
CA ILE A 49 -10.18 -21.37 -26.05
C ILE A 49 -10.77 -22.62 -25.39
N ASN A 50 -11.50 -22.46 -24.28
CA ASN A 50 -12.13 -23.59 -23.58
C ASN A 50 -13.20 -24.28 -24.45
N ALA A 51 -13.96 -23.52 -25.24
CA ALA A 51 -14.91 -24.07 -26.20
C ALA A 51 -14.22 -24.76 -27.37
N ALA A 52 -13.15 -24.17 -27.90
CA ALA A 52 -12.36 -24.74 -28.99
C ALA A 52 -11.74 -26.10 -28.61
N ALA A 53 -11.30 -26.27 -27.36
CA ALA A 53 -10.77 -27.54 -26.88
C ALA A 53 -11.75 -28.71 -27.02
N GLY A 54 -13.05 -28.49 -26.78
CA GLY A 54 -14.08 -29.52 -27.00
C GLY A 54 -14.31 -29.81 -28.48
N LEU A 55 -14.32 -28.76 -29.32
CA LEU A 55 -14.43 -28.93 -30.77
C LEU A 55 -13.27 -29.72 -31.37
N THR A 56 -12.05 -29.57 -30.84
CA THR A 56 -10.88 -30.37 -31.22
C THR A 56 -11.09 -31.84 -30.90
N VAL A 57 -11.59 -32.16 -29.71
CA VAL A 57 -11.88 -33.56 -29.29
C VAL A 57 -12.96 -34.18 -30.17
N ASP A 58 -14.01 -33.42 -30.51
CA ASP A 58 -15.06 -33.90 -31.41
C ASP A 58 -14.55 -34.12 -32.84
N ALA A 59 -13.68 -33.24 -33.36
CA ALA A 59 -13.06 -33.39 -34.67
C ALA A 59 -12.10 -34.60 -34.75
N MET A 60 -11.41 -34.94 -33.65
CA MET A 60 -10.57 -36.14 -33.56
C MET A 60 -11.39 -37.43 -33.64
N ASN A 61 -12.61 -37.45 -33.11
CA ASN A 61 -13.48 -38.63 -33.16
C ASN A 61 -14.17 -38.82 -34.52
N GLY A 62 -14.23 -37.79 -35.36
CA GLY A 62 -14.90 -37.82 -36.67
C GLY A 62 -13.98 -38.09 -37.87
N ASP A 63 -12.68 -38.39 -37.66
CA ASP A 63 -11.64 -38.58 -38.70
C ASP A 63 -11.50 -37.40 -39.70
N GLU A 64 -11.95 -36.19 -39.34
CA GLU A 64 -11.85 -34.98 -40.18
C GLU A 64 -10.50 -34.25 -39.97
N VAL A 65 -9.40 -34.83 -40.46
CA VAL A 65 -8.02 -34.27 -40.30
C VAL A 65 -7.92 -32.81 -40.76
N GLY A 66 -8.62 -32.43 -41.83
CA GLY A 66 -8.64 -31.06 -42.34
C GLY A 66 -9.25 -30.05 -41.36
N ARG A 67 -10.35 -30.42 -40.69
CA ARG A 67 -11.01 -29.59 -39.68
C ARG A 67 -10.18 -29.49 -38.41
N LEU A 68 -9.54 -30.59 -38.01
CA LEU A 68 -8.63 -30.62 -36.87
C LEU A 68 -7.45 -29.66 -37.07
N ASN A 69 -6.78 -29.72 -38.22
CA ASN A 69 -5.66 -28.82 -38.54
C ASN A 69 -6.08 -27.34 -38.54
N PHE A 70 -7.27 -27.03 -39.07
CA PHE A 70 -7.81 -25.67 -39.04
C PHE A 70 -8.10 -25.19 -37.61
N ILE A 71 -8.73 -26.01 -36.77
CA ILE A 71 -8.99 -25.68 -35.36
C ILE A 71 -7.68 -25.44 -34.61
N CYS A 72 -6.66 -26.29 -34.80
CA CYS A 72 -5.34 -26.10 -34.18
C CYS A 72 -4.70 -24.76 -34.58
N LEU A 73 -4.76 -24.38 -35.85
CA LEU A 73 -4.23 -23.11 -36.34
C LEU A 73 -4.99 -21.91 -35.75
N VAL A 74 -6.32 -22.00 -35.66
CA VAL A 74 -7.16 -20.99 -35.01
C VAL A 74 -6.83 -20.87 -33.52
N VAL A 75 -6.65 -21.99 -32.81
CA VAL A 75 -6.27 -21.99 -31.39
C VAL A 75 -4.94 -21.27 -31.18
N VAL A 76 -3.93 -21.54 -32.01
CA VAL A 76 -2.64 -20.83 -31.95
C VAL A 76 -2.83 -19.34 -32.18
N ALA A 77 -3.59 -18.93 -33.20
CA ALA A 77 -3.87 -17.52 -33.48
C ALA A 77 -4.58 -16.83 -32.30
N VAL A 78 -5.55 -17.50 -31.67
CA VAL A 78 -6.27 -17.01 -30.49
C VAL A 78 -5.33 -16.88 -29.28
N PHE A 79 -4.40 -17.81 -29.07
CA PHE A 79 -3.39 -17.71 -28.01
C PHE A 79 -2.43 -16.54 -28.23
N VAL A 80 -1.98 -16.31 -29.46
CA VAL A 80 -1.15 -15.15 -29.81
C VAL A 80 -1.89 -13.84 -29.53
N LEU A 81 -3.14 -13.72 -29.99
CA LEU A 81 -3.97 -12.54 -29.74
C LEU A 81 -4.22 -12.34 -28.24
N LYS A 82 -4.51 -13.41 -27.50
CA LYS A 82 -4.65 -13.38 -26.03
C LYS A 82 -3.35 -12.90 -25.38
N GLY A 83 -2.19 -13.33 -25.85
CA GLY A 83 -0.89 -12.88 -25.37
C GLY A 83 -0.70 -11.37 -25.55
N ILE A 84 -1.01 -10.84 -26.74
CA ILE A 84 -0.93 -9.40 -27.03
C ILE A 84 -1.88 -8.60 -26.13
N LEU A 85 -3.14 -9.04 -25.99
CA LEU A 85 -4.10 -8.37 -25.12
C LEU A 85 -3.71 -8.46 -23.64
N SER A 86 -3.19 -9.60 -23.19
CA SER A 86 -2.69 -9.78 -21.82
C SER A 86 -1.51 -8.87 -21.52
N TYR A 87 -0.61 -8.70 -22.49
CA TYR A 87 0.50 -7.74 -22.39
C TYR A 87 -0.05 -6.30 -22.29
N GLY A 88 -0.94 -5.90 -23.21
CA GLY A 88 -1.55 -4.58 -23.21
C GLY A 88 -2.30 -4.27 -21.91
N GLN A 89 -3.13 -5.20 -21.44
CA GLN A 89 -3.83 -5.11 -20.15
C GLN A 89 -2.86 -4.89 -18.99
N THR A 90 -1.81 -5.69 -18.91
CA THR A 90 -0.82 -5.59 -17.82
C THR A 90 -0.05 -4.27 -17.91
N TYR A 91 0.40 -3.88 -19.10
CA TYR A 91 1.16 -2.65 -19.31
C TYR A 91 0.33 -1.40 -18.99
N PHE A 92 -0.86 -1.24 -19.59
CA PHE A 92 -1.69 -0.05 -19.40
C PHE A 92 -2.11 0.13 -17.93
N LEU A 93 -2.53 -0.94 -17.25
CA LEU A 93 -2.92 -0.86 -15.85
C LEU A 93 -1.71 -0.64 -14.93
N SER A 94 -0.55 -1.23 -15.23
CA SER A 94 0.68 -0.97 -14.49
C SER A 94 1.12 0.48 -14.64
N LEU A 95 0.99 1.06 -15.84
CA LEU A 95 1.30 2.47 -16.09
C LEU A 95 0.43 3.39 -15.23
N VAL A 96 -0.88 3.11 -15.13
CA VAL A 96 -1.79 3.87 -14.26
C VAL A 96 -1.41 3.70 -12.79
N ALA A 97 -1.17 2.47 -12.34
CA ALA A 97 -0.78 2.18 -10.96
C ALA A 97 0.51 2.91 -10.56
N GLN A 98 1.52 2.92 -11.45
CA GLN A 98 2.76 3.64 -11.20
C GLN A 98 2.57 5.16 -11.21
N ARG A 99 1.79 5.73 -12.15
CA ARG A 99 1.51 7.18 -12.18
C ARG A 99 0.78 7.67 -10.93
N VAL A 100 -0.21 6.93 -10.45
CA VAL A 100 -0.92 7.23 -9.21
C VAL A 100 0.04 7.21 -8.03
N ALA A 101 0.89 6.18 -7.93
CA ALA A 101 1.86 6.08 -6.86
C ALA A 101 2.93 7.17 -6.90
N THR A 102 3.45 7.51 -8.08
CA THR A 102 4.41 8.62 -8.23
C THR A 102 3.79 9.93 -7.76
N ARG A 103 2.57 10.25 -8.22
CA ARG A 103 1.88 11.47 -7.79
C ARG A 103 1.64 11.50 -6.29
N LEU A 104 1.21 10.39 -5.68
CA LEU A 104 1.04 10.32 -4.23
C LEU A 104 2.38 10.49 -3.50
N ARG A 105 3.49 9.91 -4.00
CA ARG A 105 4.82 10.13 -3.41
C ARG A 105 5.22 11.59 -3.46
N ASP A 106 5.04 12.25 -4.60
CA ASP A 106 5.38 13.66 -4.78
C ASP A 106 4.55 14.54 -3.83
N GLU A 107 3.24 14.30 -3.75
CA GLU A 107 2.32 15.04 -2.88
C GLU A 107 2.63 14.82 -1.40
N ILE A 108 2.84 13.57 -0.98
CA ILE A 108 3.23 13.25 0.40
C ILE A 108 4.57 13.91 0.74
N PHE A 109 5.57 13.78 -0.13
CA PHE A 109 6.90 14.32 0.15
C PHE A 109 6.89 15.85 0.20
N SER A 110 6.20 16.50 -0.73
CA SER A 110 6.01 17.95 -0.72
C SER A 110 5.26 18.42 0.52
N HIS A 111 4.19 17.71 0.91
CA HIS A 111 3.39 18.05 2.08
C HIS A 111 4.19 17.90 3.38
N LEU A 112 4.95 16.81 3.53
CA LEU A 112 5.83 16.60 4.69
C LEU A 112 6.83 17.74 4.89
N HIS A 113 7.40 18.30 3.82
CA HIS A 113 8.31 19.44 3.91
C HIS A 113 7.63 20.76 4.31
N GLY A 114 6.30 20.84 4.16
CA GLY A 114 5.49 21.97 4.61
C GLY A 114 5.02 21.87 6.06
N LEU A 115 5.21 20.72 6.73
CA LEU A 115 4.75 20.52 8.11
C LEU A 115 5.76 21.08 9.13
N SER A 116 5.23 21.58 10.25
CA SER A 116 6.03 22.06 11.39
C SER A 116 6.86 20.95 12.05
N LEU A 117 7.92 21.34 12.76
CA LEU A 117 8.77 20.43 13.53
C LEU A 117 7.99 19.63 14.58
N SER A 118 6.93 20.22 15.16
CA SER A 118 5.98 19.54 16.06
C SER A 118 5.48 18.22 15.50
N PHE A 119 5.12 18.17 14.21
CA PHE A 119 4.61 16.96 13.58
C PHE A 119 5.62 15.80 13.65
N PHE A 120 6.90 16.09 13.41
CA PHE A 120 7.98 15.12 13.42
C PHE A 120 8.40 14.68 14.83
N HIS A 121 8.14 15.49 15.85
CA HIS A 121 8.31 15.04 17.24
C HIS A 121 7.14 14.16 17.72
N ARG A 122 5.92 14.46 17.29
CA ARG A 122 4.73 13.67 17.63
C ARG A 122 4.75 12.28 16.99
N ARG A 123 5.26 12.18 15.76
CA ARG A 123 5.24 10.96 14.95
C ARG A 123 6.63 10.37 14.86
N ARG A 124 6.76 9.07 15.14
CA ARG A 124 7.99 8.33 14.82
C ARG A 124 8.22 8.42 13.31
N THR A 125 9.38 8.90 12.87
CA THR A 125 9.79 8.96 11.45
C THR A 125 9.57 7.62 10.73
N GLY A 126 9.73 6.49 11.44
CA GLY A 126 9.46 5.15 10.91
C GLY A 126 8.00 4.92 10.48
N SER A 127 7.01 5.53 11.13
CA SER A 127 5.60 5.41 10.74
C SER A 127 5.30 6.10 9.40
N ILE A 128 5.93 7.26 9.16
CA ILE A 128 5.84 8.01 7.90
C ILE A 128 6.50 7.21 6.77
N ILE A 129 7.68 6.65 7.03
CA ILE A 129 8.39 5.79 6.07
C ILE A 129 7.55 4.55 5.75
N SER A 130 6.95 3.90 6.75
CA SER A 130 6.07 2.74 6.56
C SER A 130 4.84 3.08 5.70
N THR A 131 4.30 4.29 5.83
CA THR A 131 3.21 4.76 4.95
C THR A 131 3.68 4.86 3.49
N LEU A 132 4.90 5.37 3.26
CA LEU A 132 5.47 5.49 1.92
C LEU A 132 5.90 4.14 1.30
N THR A 133 6.42 3.22 2.10
CA THR A 133 6.99 1.95 1.62
C THR A 133 6.02 0.78 1.70
N GLY A 134 5.05 0.83 2.61
CA GLY A 134 4.08 -0.23 2.87
C GLY A 134 2.69 0.03 2.31
N ASP A 135 2.12 1.23 2.51
CA ASP A 135 0.74 1.53 2.12
C ASP A 135 0.59 1.88 0.63
N LEU A 136 1.57 2.55 0.03
CA LEU A 136 1.55 2.87 -1.40
C LEU A 136 1.50 1.63 -2.31
N PRO A 137 2.31 0.58 -2.08
CA PRO A 137 2.18 -0.67 -2.84
C PRO A 137 0.80 -1.33 -2.75
N VAL A 138 0.08 -1.17 -1.63
CA VAL A 138 -1.29 -1.68 -1.49
C VAL A 138 -2.24 -0.96 -2.47
N ILE A 139 -2.10 0.35 -2.62
CA ILE A 139 -2.86 1.13 -3.62
C ILE A 139 -2.48 0.73 -5.05
N GLN A 140 -1.20 0.47 -5.33
CA GLN A 140 -0.75 0.00 -6.64
C GLN A 140 -1.38 -1.35 -6.99
N ASN A 141 -1.36 -2.31 -6.05
CA ASN A 141 -1.98 -3.62 -6.22
C ASN A 141 -3.50 -3.50 -6.43
N ALA A 142 -4.16 -2.61 -5.70
CA ALA A 142 -5.58 -2.36 -5.87
C ALA A 142 -5.92 -1.78 -7.26
N THR A 143 -5.07 -0.91 -7.80
CA THR A 143 -5.21 -0.38 -9.16
C THR A 143 -5.06 -1.49 -10.19
N MET A 144 -4.16 -2.45 -9.98
CA MET A 144 -4.02 -3.62 -10.85
C MET A 144 -5.25 -4.55 -10.79
N SER A 145 -5.87 -4.71 -9.63
CA SER A 145 -7.10 -5.50 -9.46
C SER A 145 -8.34 -4.92 -10.15
N ILE A 146 -8.29 -3.67 -10.65
CA ILE A 146 -9.37 -3.10 -11.48
C ILE A 146 -9.65 -3.99 -12.70
N ARG A 147 -8.64 -4.70 -13.21
CA ARG A 147 -8.79 -5.62 -14.34
C ARG A 147 -9.80 -6.74 -14.04
N ASP A 148 -9.80 -7.21 -12.80
CA ASP A 148 -10.60 -8.35 -12.33
C ASP A 148 -12.07 -7.94 -12.18
N VAL A 149 -12.34 -6.66 -11.91
CA VAL A 149 -13.69 -6.08 -11.86
C VAL A 149 -14.46 -6.26 -13.17
N VAL A 150 -13.76 -6.28 -14.32
CA VAL A 150 -14.36 -6.53 -15.63
C VAL A 150 -14.19 -7.98 -16.08
N ALA A 151 -12.99 -8.55 -15.91
CA ALA A 151 -12.71 -9.90 -16.37
C ALA A 151 -13.50 -10.96 -15.61
N ALA A 152 -13.59 -10.89 -14.28
CA ALA A 152 -14.21 -11.93 -13.47
C ALA A 152 -15.73 -12.07 -13.73
N PRO A 153 -16.54 -10.98 -13.77
CA PRO A 153 -17.94 -11.10 -14.17
C PRO A 153 -18.11 -11.62 -15.59
N LEU A 154 -17.29 -11.16 -16.55
CA LEU A 154 -17.40 -11.57 -17.94
C LEU A 154 -17.05 -13.05 -18.12
N MET A 155 -16.00 -13.54 -17.45
CA MET A 155 -15.65 -14.96 -17.42
C MET A 155 -16.73 -15.79 -16.72
N ALA A 156 -17.30 -15.31 -15.60
CA ALA A 156 -18.35 -16.01 -14.89
C ALA A 156 -19.61 -16.15 -15.74
N ILE A 157 -20.10 -15.05 -16.31
CA ILE A 157 -21.28 -15.04 -17.19
C ILE A 157 -21.02 -15.87 -18.45
N GLY A 158 -19.87 -15.67 -19.12
CA GLY A 158 -19.50 -16.42 -20.32
C GLY A 158 -19.43 -17.93 -20.06
N SER A 159 -18.80 -18.34 -18.95
CA SER A 159 -18.74 -19.75 -18.55
C SER A 159 -20.11 -20.31 -18.20
N LEU A 160 -20.95 -19.53 -17.50
CA LEU A 160 -22.31 -19.94 -17.15
C LEU A 160 -23.17 -20.14 -18.40
N CYS A 161 -23.10 -19.23 -19.37
CA CYS A 161 -23.78 -19.37 -20.66
C CYS A 161 -23.35 -20.64 -21.41
N VAL A 162 -22.03 -20.92 -21.47
CA VAL A 162 -21.50 -22.14 -22.08
C VAL A 162 -22.02 -23.39 -21.36
N LEU A 163 -22.01 -23.40 -20.03
CA LEU A 163 -22.49 -24.53 -19.24
C LEU A 163 -23.99 -24.80 -19.48
N PHE A 164 -24.84 -23.76 -19.45
CA PHE A 164 -26.28 -23.90 -19.73
C PHE A 164 -26.58 -24.33 -21.16
N TYR A 165 -25.79 -23.85 -22.13
CA TYR A 165 -25.91 -24.24 -23.53
C TYR A 165 -25.59 -25.72 -23.74
N ILE A 166 -24.56 -26.24 -23.06
CA ILE A 166 -24.17 -27.65 -23.14
C ILE A 166 -25.19 -28.55 -22.39
N SER A 167 -25.48 -28.25 -21.12
CA SER A 167 -26.49 -28.97 -20.34
C SER A 167 -26.94 -28.18 -19.13
N TRP A 168 -28.18 -27.69 -19.18
CA TRP A 168 -28.82 -27.01 -18.06
C TRP A 168 -28.96 -27.91 -16.82
N ARG A 169 -29.18 -29.23 -17.00
CA ARG A 169 -29.34 -30.18 -15.88
C ARG A 169 -28.04 -30.34 -15.09
N LEU A 170 -26.92 -30.55 -15.77
CA LEU A 170 -25.61 -30.68 -15.12
C LEU A 170 -25.16 -29.35 -14.51
N THR A 171 -25.51 -28.23 -15.17
CA THR A 171 -25.22 -26.88 -14.66
C THR A 171 -25.91 -26.60 -13.32
N LEU A 172 -27.17 -27.03 -13.15
CA LEU A 172 -27.88 -26.89 -11.87
C LEU A 172 -27.21 -27.69 -10.75
N ILE A 173 -26.69 -28.88 -11.05
CA ILE A 173 -25.94 -29.70 -10.09
C ILE A 173 -24.62 -29.02 -9.71
N ALA A 174 -23.88 -28.53 -10.71
CA ALA A 174 -22.63 -27.79 -10.50
C ALA A 174 -22.85 -26.50 -9.69
N MET A 175 -23.98 -25.81 -9.91
CA MET A 175 -24.42 -24.63 -9.16
C MET A 175 -24.68 -24.90 -7.68
N VAL A 176 -24.84 -26.16 -7.25
CA VAL A 176 -24.92 -26.52 -5.82
C VAL A 176 -23.52 -26.70 -5.22
N VAL A 177 -22.57 -27.24 -5.99
CA VAL A 177 -21.20 -27.50 -5.55
C VAL A 177 -20.41 -26.20 -5.35
N VAL A 178 -20.58 -25.22 -6.24
CA VAL A 178 -19.83 -23.93 -6.18
C VAL A 178 -20.12 -23.12 -4.90
N PRO A 179 -21.37 -22.90 -4.45
CA PRO A 179 -21.67 -22.25 -3.18
C PRO A 179 -21.13 -23.01 -1.96
N LEU A 180 -21.15 -24.36 -2.00
CA LEU A 180 -20.59 -25.17 -0.92
C LEU A 180 -19.07 -24.96 -0.78
N MET A 181 -18.35 -24.89 -1.91
CA MET A 181 -16.94 -24.51 -1.94
C MET A 181 -16.73 -23.10 -1.40
N GLY A 182 -17.50 -22.12 -1.88
CA GLY A 182 -17.42 -20.73 -1.43
C GLY A 182 -17.67 -20.56 0.08
N LEU A 183 -18.65 -21.25 0.64
CA LEU A 183 -18.92 -21.26 2.08
C LEU A 183 -17.76 -21.84 2.88
N THR A 184 -17.15 -22.91 2.39
CA THR A 184 -15.99 -23.57 3.03
C THR A 184 -14.78 -22.63 3.02
N ILE A 185 -14.48 -22.02 1.87
CA ILE A 185 -13.43 -21.00 1.70
C ILE A 185 -13.67 -19.84 2.66
N SER A 186 -14.89 -19.30 2.72
CA SER A 186 -15.22 -18.16 3.58
C SER A 186 -15.04 -18.49 5.08
N ARG A 187 -15.49 -19.67 5.52
CA ARG A 187 -15.36 -20.09 6.93
C ARG A 187 -13.90 -20.28 7.34
N ILE A 188 -13.11 -20.97 6.53
CA ILE A 188 -11.68 -21.19 6.80
C ILE A 188 -10.92 -19.86 6.70
N GLY A 189 -11.19 -19.05 5.68
CA GLY A 189 -10.58 -17.74 5.49
C GLY A 189 -10.78 -16.79 6.67
N LYS A 190 -11.96 -16.80 7.31
CA LYS A 190 -12.21 -16.03 8.55
C LYS A 190 -11.34 -16.50 9.71
N ARG A 191 -11.07 -17.81 9.83
CA ARG A 191 -10.16 -18.35 10.86
C ARG A 191 -8.71 -17.99 10.58
N ILE A 192 -8.28 -18.12 9.32
CA ILE A 192 -6.94 -17.72 8.88
C ILE A 192 -6.71 -16.25 9.24
N ARG A 193 -7.64 -15.36 8.90
CA ARG A 193 -7.52 -13.93 9.21
C ARG A 193 -7.28 -13.65 10.70
N LYS A 194 -8.07 -14.27 11.59
CA LYS A 194 -7.89 -14.12 13.05
C LYS A 194 -6.51 -14.59 13.53
N ILE A 195 -5.97 -15.66 12.93
CA ILE A 195 -4.64 -16.16 13.28
C ILE A 195 -3.56 -15.25 12.69
N SER A 196 -3.75 -14.73 11.48
CA SER A 196 -2.86 -13.74 10.88
C SER A 196 -2.74 -12.48 11.75
N ASP A 197 -3.85 -12.00 12.33
CA ASP A 197 -3.83 -10.87 13.27
C ASP A 197 -2.97 -11.20 14.51
N LEU A 198 -3.12 -12.41 15.08
CA LEU A 198 -2.29 -12.88 16.20
C LEU A 198 -0.80 -13.00 15.82
N VAL A 199 -0.50 -13.52 14.63
CA VAL A 199 0.87 -13.62 14.11
C VAL A 199 1.49 -12.23 13.97
N GLN A 200 0.73 -11.24 13.48
CA GLN A 200 1.21 -9.88 13.35
C GLN A 200 1.54 -9.25 14.71
N ILE A 201 0.72 -9.49 15.74
CA ILE A 201 1.00 -9.06 17.13
C ILE A 201 2.28 -9.72 17.64
N LYS A 202 2.43 -11.05 17.45
CA LYS A 202 3.60 -11.80 17.91
C LYS A 202 4.90 -11.37 17.21
N LEU A 203 4.84 -11.10 15.91
CA LEU A 203 5.97 -10.52 15.17
C LEU A 203 6.32 -9.11 15.68
N ALA A 204 5.34 -8.28 16.00
CA ALA A 204 5.58 -6.96 16.58
C ALA A 204 6.27 -7.05 17.96
N ASP A 205 5.93 -8.04 18.79
CA ASP A 205 6.62 -8.30 20.07
C ASP A 205 8.12 -8.61 19.83
N ILE A 206 8.44 -9.48 18.86
CA ILE A 206 9.83 -9.80 18.48
C ILE A 206 10.55 -8.55 17.96
N THR A 207 9.92 -7.79 17.07
CA THR A 207 10.51 -6.56 16.53
C THR A 207 10.79 -5.56 17.64
N THR A 208 9.89 -5.43 18.62
CA THR A 208 10.08 -4.56 19.77
C THR A 208 11.29 -4.99 20.60
N ILE A 209 11.44 -6.29 20.89
CA ILE A 209 12.62 -6.81 21.61
C ILE A 209 13.91 -6.53 20.82
N ALA A 210 13.89 -6.70 19.50
CA ALA A 210 15.03 -6.41 18.66
C ALA A 210 15.38 -4.92 18.67
N GLU A 211 14.39 -4.03 18.54
CA GLU A 211 14.57 -2.58 18.62
C GLU A 211 15.13 -2.15 19.98
N GLU A 212 14.56 -2.64 21.09
CA GLU A 212 15.03 -2.38 22.47
C GLU A 212 16.48 -2.84 22.66
N THR A 213 16.79 -4.07 22.25
CA THR A 213 18.12 -4.68 22.41
C THR A 213 19.18 -3.98 21.56
N LEU A 214 18.85 -3.61 20.31
CA LEU A 214 19.79 -2.93 19.42
C LEU A 214 20.01 -1.47 19.83
N ALA A 215 18.96 -0.73 20.19
CA ALA A 215 19.08 0.63 20.71
C ALA A 215 19.84 0.65 22.04
N GLY A 216 19.59 -0.35 22.90
CA GLY A 216 20.23 -0.55 24.20
C GLY A 216 21.53 -1.33 24.16
N ILE A 217 22.13 -1.59 22.99
CA ILE A 217 23.24 -2.54 22.86
C ILE A 217 24.44 -2.18 23.76
N ARG A 218 24.69 -0.88 23.95
CA ARG A 218 25.75 -0.39 24.85
C ARG A 218 25.49 -0.79 26.30
N ILE A 219 24.24 -0.76 26.75
CA ILE A 219 23.83 -1.13 28.11
C ILE A 219 24.01 -2.64 28.29
N ILE A 220 23.52 -3.43 27.35
CA ILE A 220 23.64 -4.90 27.39
C ILE A 220 25.12 -5.30 27.47
N LYS A 221 25.97 -4.67 26.63
CA LYS A 221 27.42 -4.88 26.65
C LYS A 221 28.08 -4.42 27.95
N SER A 222 27.67 -3.29 28.53
CA SER A 222 28.25 -2.82 29.79
C SER A 222 27.88 -3.71 30.99
N PHE A 223 26.74 -4.39 30.93
CA PHE A 223 26.27 -5.32 31.97
C PHE A 223 26.56 -6.79 31.65
N ALA A 224 27.19 -7.11 30.50
CA ALA A 224 27.48 -8.47 30.04
C ALA A 224 26.25 -9.42 30.08
N THR A 225 25.09 -8.94 29.65
CA THR A 225 23.79 -9.65 29.72
C THR A 225 23.35 -10.26 28.38
N GLU A 226 24.26 -10.42 27.42
CA GLU A 226 23.91 -10.87 26.06
C GLU A 226 23.16 -12.20 26.03
N SER A 227 23.61 -13.18 26.82
CA SER A 227 22.95 -14.51 26.87
C SER A 227 21.51 -14.42 27.37
N HIS A 228 21.22 -13.51 28.31
CA HIS A 228 19.87 -13.30 28.82
C HIS A 228 18.92 -12.75 27.74
N GLU A 229 19.38 -11.73 27.00
CA GLU A 229 18.57 -11.15 25.91
C GLU A 229 18.42 -12.11 24.72
N ILE A 230 19.45 -12.91 24.41
CA ILE A 230 19.35 -13.98 23.40
C ILE A 230 18.28 -15.01 23.81
N GLU A 231 18.25 -15.44 25.07
CA GLU A 231 17.24 -16.38 25.57
C GLU A 231 15.83 -15.78 25.55
N ARG A 232 15.69 -14.51 25.99
CA ARG A 232 14.42 -13.77 25.94
C ARG A 232 13.89 -13.68 24.50
N PHE A 233 14.77 -13.34 23.54
CA PHE A 233 14.43 -13.31 22.12
C PHE A 233 14.03 -14.69 21.61
N SER A 234 14.81 -15.74 21.91
CA SER A 234 14.53 -17.11 21.47
C SER A 234 13.17 -17.60 21.96
N ARG A 235 12.81 -17.30 23.21
CA ARG A 235 11.53 -17.69 23.82
C ARG A 235 10.33 -17.03 23.12
N GLU A 236 10.41 -15.75 22.79
CA GLU A 236 9.35 -15.09 22.01
C GLU A 236 9.34 -15.53 20.54
N ASN A 237 10.51 -15.87 19.99
CA ASN A 237 10.61 -16.43 18.64
C ASN A 237 9.92 -17.79 18.54
N GLU A 238 10.08 -18.67 19.53
CA GLU A 238 9.35 -19.95 19.61
C GLU A 238 7.84 -19.75 19.74
N ARG A 239 7.38 -18.82 20.59
CA ARG A 239 5.94 -18.49 20.71
C ARG A 239 5.36 -17.96 19.40
N THR A 240 6.16 -17.24 18.64
CA THR A 240 5.78 -16.72 17.33
C THR A 240 5.74 -17.84 16.30
N LEU A 241 6.69 -18.77 16.33
CA LEU A 241 6.66 -19.99 15.52
C LEU A 241 5.37 -20.78 15.78
N ASP A 242 4.95 -20.98 17.03
CA ASP A 242 3.69 -21.66 17.35
C ASP A 242 2.46 -20.95 16.76
N ALA A 243 2.43 -19.61 16.81
CA ALA A 243 1.35 -18.82 16.22
C ALA A 243 1.34 -18.94 14.69
N VAL A 244 2.51 -18.87 14.06
CA VAL A 244 2.68 -19.04 12.61
C VAL A 244 2.24 -20.43 12.18
N MET A 245 2.68 -21.47 12.90
CA MET A 245 2.35 -22.87 12.59
C MET A 245 0.85 -23.15 12.72
N LYS A 246 0.15 -22.54 13.68
CA LYS A 246 -1.33 -22.58 13.72
C LYS A 246 -1.98 -22.00 12.46
N GLY A 247 -1.39 -20.92 11.92
CA GLY A 247 -1.85 -20.29 10.67
C GLY A 247 -1.57 -21.15 9.44
N VAL A 248 -0.37 -21.74 9.39
CA VAL A 248 0.03 -22.71 8.36
C VAL A 248 -0.89 -23.92 8.39
N GLU A 249 -1.21 -24.46 9.56
CA GLU A 249 -2.12 -25.61 9.70
C GLU A 249 -3.50 -25.34 9.10
N GLN A 250 -4.09 -24.16 9.37
CA GLN A 250 -5.38 -23.79 8.77
C GLN A 250 -5.27 -23.57 7.25
N SER A 251 -4.17 -22.99 6.78
CA SER A 251 -3.94 -22.73 5.36
C SER A 251 -3.67 -24.02 4.58
N ALA A 252 -2.93 -24.96 5.18
CA ALA A 252 -2.61 -26.27 4.64
C ALA A 252 -3.87 -27.14 4.50
N LYS A 253 -4.88 -26.98 5.36
CA LYS A 253 -6.18 -27.66 5.22
C LYS A 253 -7.01 -27.14 4.05
N LEU A 254 -6.86 -25.87 3.68
CA LEU A 254 -7.71 -25.22 2.67
C LEU A 254 -7.57 -25.87 1.30
N ARG A 255 -6.33 -26.05 0.83
CA ARG A 255 -6.06 -26.56 -0.52
C ARG A 255 -6.59 -28.00 -0.74
N PRO A 256 -6.28 -28.99 0.13
CA PRO A 256 -6.82 -30.35 -0.03
C PRO A 256 -8.35 -30.41 0.03
N ILE A 257 -8.99 -29.62 0.90
CA ILE A 257 -10.45 -29.58 0.99
C ILE A 257 -11.06 -29.03 -0.31
N ILE A 258 -10.50 -27.95 -0.87
CA ILE A 258 -10.96 -27.38 -2.14
C ILE A 258 -10.70 -28.35 -3.30
N GLU A 259 -9.52 -28.96 -3.36
CA GLU A 259 -9.18 -29.95 -4.40
C GLU A 259 -10.11 -31.17 -4.32
N PHE A 260 -10.42 -31.66 -3.11
CA PHE A 260 -11.37 -32.76 -2.92
C PHE A 260 -12.79 -32.37 -3.34
N LEU A 261 -13.30 -31.21 -2.91
CA LEU A 261 -14.64 -30.75 -3.34
C LEU A 261 -14.71 -30.54 -4.85
N GLY A 262 -13.64 -29.98 -5.46
CA GLY A 262 -13.54 -29.78 -6.89
C GLY A 262 -13.49 -31.10 -7.66
N ALA A 263 -12.64 -32.03 -7.22
CA ALA A 263 -12.53 -33.37 -7.79
C ALA A 263 -13.85 -34.15 -7.65
N PHE A 264 -14.51 -34.05 -6.50
CA PHE A 264 -15.84 -34.64 -6.29
C PHE A 264 -16.88 -34.05 -7.25
N GLY A 265 -16.90 -32.73 -7.41
CA GLY A 265 -17.77 -32.05 -8.37
C GLY A 265 -17.52 -32.49 -9.82
N ILE A 266 -16.25 -32.56 -10.23
CA ILE A 266 -15.86 -33.06 -11.56
C ILE A 266 -16.22 -34.53 -11.73
N ALA A 267 -15.95 -35.39 -10.75
CA ALA A 267 -16.28 -36.81 -10.79
C ALA A 267 -17.79 -37.04 -10.89
N LEU A 268 -18.60 -36.26 -10.15
CA LEU A 268 -20.06 -36.31 -10.24
C LEU A 268 -20.55 -35.91 -11.64
N VAL A 269 -19.98 -34.85 -12.21
CA VAL A 269 -20.28 -34.41 -13.57
C VAL A 269 -19.88 -35.49 -14.58
N ILE A 270 -18.68 -36.05 -14.49
CA ILE A 270 -18.22 -37.12 -15.39
C ILE A 270 -19.09 -38.37 -15.25
N PHE A 271 -19.50 -38.73 -14.03
CA PHE A 271 -20.36 -39.88 -13.79
C PHE A 271 -21.74 -39.70 -14.45
N LEU A 272 -22.37 -38.55 -14.25
CA LEU A 272 -23.70 -38.27 -14.81
C LEU A 272 -23.65 -38.03 -16.32
N ALA A 273 -22.74 -37.17 -16.78
CA ALA A 273 -22.58 -36.82 -18.19
C ALA A 273 -21.97 -37.98 -19.00
N GLY A 274 -21.01 -38.70 -18.44
CA GLY A 274 -20.38 -39.86 -19.09
C GLY A 274 -21.36 -41.00 -19.31
N ASN A 275 -22.25 -41.28 -18.33
CA ASN A 275 -23.34 -42.23 -18.52
C ASN A 275 -24.31 -41.79 -19.62
N GLU A 276 -24.57 -40.48 -19.73
CA GLU A 276 -25.41 -39.92 -20.79
C GLU A 276 -24.74 -40.03 -22.18
N VAL A 277 -23.45 -39.73 -22.27
CA VAL A 277 -22.65 -39.86 -23.51
C VAL A 277 -22.54 -41.33 -23.96
N VAL A 278 -22.27 -42.27 -23.05
CA VAL A 278 -22.18 -43.70 -23.37
C VAL A 278 -23.55 -44.26 -23.79
N ARG A 279 -24.64 -43.82 -23.14
CA ARG A 279 -26.00 -44.20 -23.54
C ARG A 279 -26.35 -43.66 -24.93
N ASN A 280 -25.99 -42.41 -25.22
CA ASN A 280 -26.19 -41.80 -26.53
C ASN A 280 -25.38 -42.50 -27.63
N ALA A 281 -24.10 -42.82 -27.37
CA ALA A 281 -23.27 -43.58 -28.31
C ALA A 281 -23.85 -44.97 -28.61
N ARG A 282 -24.45 -45.62 -27.60
CA ARG A 282 -25.15 -46.90 -27.77
C ARG A 282 -26.44 -46.75 -28.58
N LEU A 283 -27.23 -45.71 -28.35
CA LEU A 283 -28.46 -45.43 -29.10
C LEU A 283 -28.18 -45.07 -30.56
N GLU A 284 -27.09 -44.35 -30.81
CA GLU A 284 -26.62 -44.02 -32.16
C GLU A 284 -26.16 -45.26 -32.93
N SER A 285 -25.45 -46.19 -32.26
CA SER A 285 -25.11 -47.50 -32.84
C SER A 285 -26.34 -48.38 -33.17
N LEU A 286 -27.49 -48.07 -32.57
CA LEU A 286 -28.78 -48.76 -32.76
C LEU A 286 -29.72 -48.01 -33.73
N GLY A 287 -29.27 -46.89 -34.32
CA GLY A 287 -30.06 -46.11 -35.29
C GLY A 287 -31.23 -45.31 -34.69
N MET A 288 -31.25 -45.12 -33.37
CA MET A 288 -32.30 -44.35 -32.68
C MET A 288 -31.90 -42.88 -32.48
N PRO A 289 -32.86 -41.94 -32.43
CA PRO A 289 -32.58 -40.53 -32.23
C PRO A 289 -31.91 -40.27 -30.86
N ARG A 290 -30.89 -39.41 -30.85
CA ARG A 290 -30.16 -39.01 -29.64
C ARG A 290 -31.11 -38.31 -28.65
N GLU A 291 -31.05 -38.69 -27.37
CA GLU A 291 -31.85 -38.06 -26.32
C GLU A 291 -31.23 -36.74 -25.82
N SER A 292 -29.93 -36.52 -26.05
CA SER A 292 -29.25 -35.25 -25.71
C SER A 292 -28.06 -34.94 -26.61
N ASN A 293 -27.71 -33.65 -26.69
CA ASN A 293 -26.62 -33.11 -27.52
C ASN A 293 -25.22 -33.24 -26.88
N MET A 294 -25.05 -34.03 -25.82
CA MET A 294 -23.77 -34.13 -25.12
C MET A 294 -22.79 -35.01 -25.91
N THR A 295 -21.70 -34.41 -26.39
CA THR A 295 -20.57 -35.10 -27.06
C THR A 295 -19.39 -35.30 -26.11
N LEU A 296 -18.40 -36.12 -26.50
CA LEU A 296 -17.17 -36.30 -25.72
C LEU A 296 -16.41 -34.96 -25.58
N GLY A 297 -16.36 -34.15 -26.64
CA GLY A 297 -15.83 -32.79 -26.61
C GLY A 297 -16.66 -31.84 -25.75
N GLY A 298 -18.00 -31.98 -25.77
CA GLY A 298 -18.91 -31.24 -24.90
C GLY A 298 -18.63 -31.47 -23.42
N LEU A 299 -18.34 -32.71 -23.01
CA LEU A 299 -17.91 -33.04 -21.64
C LEU A 299 -16.58 -32.37 -21.28
N GLY A 300 -15.59 -32.39 -22.19
CA GLY A 300 -14.30 -31.72 -22.00
C GLY A 300 -14.45 -30.21 -21.83
N THR A 301 -15.22 -29.54 -22.69
CA THR A 301 -15.54 -28.11 -22.57
C THR A 301 -16.30 -27.81 -21.28
N PHE A 302 -17.23 -28.68 -20.86
CA PHE A 302 -17.98 -28.49 -19.62
C PHE A 302 -17.05 -28.47 -18.40
N VAL A 303 -16.09 -29.38 -18.30
CA VAL A 303 -15.12 -29.41 -17.19
C VAL A 303 -14.25 -28.14 -17.17
N LEU A 304 -13.73 -27.71 -18.33
CA LEU A 304 -12.93 -26.48 -18.43
C LEU A 304 -13.73 -25.22 -18.11
N ALA A 305 -14.98 -25.14 -18.56
CA ALA A 305 -15.88 -24.04 -18.25
C ALA A 305 -16.23 -24.01 -16.75
N LEU A 306 -16.42 -25.17 -16.12
CA LEU A 306 -16.67 -25.27 -14.68
C LEU A 306 -15.46 -24.78 -13.85
N GLN A 307 -14.25 -25.17 -14.23
CA GLN A 307 -13.02 -24.67 -13.59
C GLN A 307 -12.85 -23.15 -13.75
N THR A 308 -13.19 -22.63 -14.92
CA THR A 308 -13.14 -21.18 -15.21
C THR A 308 -14.17 -20.42 -14.37
N LEU A 309 -15.40 -20.94 -14.25
CA LEU A 309 -16.43 -20.39 -13.37
C LEU A 309 -15.98 -20.37 -11.91
N ALA A 310 -15.39 -21.46 -11.41
CA ALA A 310 -14.90 -21.54 -10.05
C ALA A 310 -13.79 -20.51 -9.75
N ARG A 311 -12.85 -20.30 -10.69
CA ARG A 311 -11.82 -19.25 -10.57
C ARG A 311 -12.43 -17.86 -10.58
N ALA A 312 -13.32 -17.57 -11.53
CA ALA A 312 -13.99 -16.27 -11.63
C ALA A 312 -14.76 -15.91 -10.35
N VAL A 313 -15.44 -16.87 -9.72
CA VAL A 313 -16.10 -16.67 -8.41
C VAL A 313 -15.09 -16.38 -7.30
N GLY A 314 -13.94 -17.07 -7.30
CA GLY A 314 -12.84 -16.78 -6.37
C GLY A 314 -12.28 -15.36 -6.52
N ASP A 315 -12.07 -14.93 -7.77
CA ASP A 315 -11.59 -13.58 -8.09
C ASP A 315 -12.60 -12.50 -7.68
N LEU A 316 -13.90 -12.72 -7.87
CA LEU A 316 -14.94 -11.81 -7.36
C LEU A 316 -14.87 -11.64 -5.83
N GLY A 317 -14.55 -12.72 -5.11
CA GLY A 317 -14.35 -12.67 -3.66
C GLY A 317 -13.09 -11.90 -3.25
N SER A 318 -12.03 -11.97 -4.04
CA SER A 318 -10.75 -11.28 -3.76
C SER A 318 -10.86 -9.76 -3.99
N ILE A 319 -11.64 -9.30 -4.98
CA ILE A 319 -11.85 -7.87 -5.27
C ILE A 319 -12.31 -7.10 -4.03
N ASN A 320 -13.26 -7.65 -3.26
CA ASN A 320 -13.74 -6.98 -2.05
C ASN A 320 -12.64 -6.87 -0.98
N ASN A 321 -11.83 -7.92 -0.82
CA ASN A 321 -10.71 -7.89 0.13
C ASN A 321 -9.66 -6.84 -0.28
N THR A 322 -9.29 -6.81 -1.56
CA THR A 322 -8.33 -5.82 -2.08
C THR A 322 -8.86 -4.40 -1.94
N ARG A 323 -10.15 -4.16 -2.22
CA ARG A 323 -10.80 -2.86 -2.00
C ARG A 323 -10.71 -2.43 -0.54
N GLN A 324 -11.01 -3.32 0.42
CA GLN A 324 -10.92 -3.00 1.85
C GLN A 324 -9.50 -2.65 2.27
N GLN A 325 -8.50 -3.39 1.79
CA GLN A 325 -7.08 -3.09 2.05
C GLN A 325 -6.67 -1.73 1.47
N ALA A 326 -7.10 -1.44 0.24
CA ALA A 326 -6.83 -0.16 -0.42
C ALA A 326 -7.43 1.03 0.34
N LEU A 327 -8.67 0.90 0.81
CA LEU A 327 -9.33 1.94 1.59
C LEU A 327 -8.65 2.14 2.96
N ALA A 328 -8.19 1.08 3.61
CA ALA A 328 -7.45 1.19 4.87
C ALA A 328 -6.08 1.88 4.67
N ALA A 329 -5.34 1.52 3.63
CA ALA A 329 -4.08 2.17 3.26
C ALA A 329 -4.30 3.66 2.90
N ALA A 330 -5.31 3.95 2.08
CA ALA A 330 -5.68 5.32 1.73
C ALA A 330 -6.12 6.14 2.96
N ALA A 331 -6.86 5.54 3.90
CA ALA A 331 -7.25 6.19 5.15
C ALA A 331 -6.05 6.63 5.98
N ARG A 332 -5.00 5.78 6.06
CA ARG A 332 -3.75 6.12 6.73
C ARG A 332 -2.98 7.21 5.99
N ILE A 333 -2.79 7.07 4.68
CA ILE A 333 -2.10 8.08 3.87
C ILE A 333 -2.76 9.47 3.99
N PHE A 334 -4.07 9.53 3.81
CA PHE A 334 -4.81 10.79 3.92
C PHE A 334 -4.86 11.28 5.36
N GLY A 335 -5.33 10.47 6.30
CA GLY A 335 -5.56 10.91 7.67
C GLY A 335 -4.28 11.16 8.48
N GLU A 336 -3.23 10.38 8.27
CA GLU A 336 -2.00 10.49 9.07
C GLU A 336 -0.95 11.44 8.47
N VAL A 337 -1.08 11.78 7.18
CA VAL A 337 -0.10 12.64 6.51
C VAL A 337 -0.77 13.78 5.75
N LEU A 338 -1.52 13.50 4.68
CA LEU A 338 -1.98 14.56 3.75
C LEU A 338 -3.03 15.51 4.33
N ASP A 339 -3.80 15.07 5.33
CA ASP A 339 -4.82 15.87 6.00
C ASP A 339 -4.29 16.52 7.30
N GLN A 340 -3.01 16.30 7.63
CA GLN A 340 -2.38 16.97 8.76
C GLN A 340 -2.04 18.40 8.38
N GLU A 341 -2.36 19.34 9.25
CA GLU A 341 -2.05 20.75 9.06
C GLU A 341 -0.79 21.12 9.85
N SER A 342 -0.01 22.08 9.33
CA SER A 342 1.11 22.64 10.09
C SER A 342 0.59 23.47 11.27
N ASP A 343 1.17 23.25 12.45
CA ASP A 343 0.90 24.04 13.66
C ASP A 343 1.37 25.50 13.49
N VAL A 344 2.40 25.71 12.65
CA VAL A 344 2.96 27.03 12.33
C VAL A 344 2.50 27.41 10.93
N LYS A 345 1.58 28.38 10.85
CA LYS A 345 1.07 28.93 9.59
C LYS A 345 1.52 30.37 9.40
N GLU A 346 1.90 30.71 8.17
CA GLU A 346 2.14 32.09 7.77
C GLU A 346 0.81 32.83 7.64
N LYS A 347 0.79 34.10 8.05
CA LYS A 347 -0.36 34.95 7.81
C LYS A 347 -0.47 35.27 6.31
N PRO A 348 -1.68 35.45 5.75
CA PRO A 348 -1.85 35.80 4.34
C PRO A 348 -1.13 37.11 3.94
N ASP A 349 -0.96 38.02 4.90
CA ASP A 349 -0.31 39.32 4.78
C ASP A 349 1.11 39.34 5.39
N ALA A 350 1.73 38.18 5.61
CA ALA A 350 3.08 38.08 6.15
C ALA A 350 4.10 38.80 5.24
N ILE A 351 4.88 39.70 5.83
CA ILE A 351 5.89 40.48 5.09
C ILE A 351 7.18 39.69 4.92
N GLU A 352 8.00 40.07 3.94
CA GLU A 352 9.35 39.52 3.82
C GLU A 352 10.25 40.10 4.91
N MET A 353 11.01 39.24 5.58
CA MET A 353 11.90 39.68 6.64
C MET A 353 13.02 40.54 6.03
N PRO A 354 13.19 41.80 6.47
CA PRO A 354 14.31 42.64 6.04
C PRO A 354 15.65 42.03 6.44
N ARG A 355 16.74 42.63 5.94
CA ARG A 355 18.08 42.22 6.33
C ARG A 355 18.27 42.38 7.84
N LEU A 356 18.55 41.28 8.53
CA LEU A 356 18.66 41.27 9.99
C LEU A 356 19.88 42.05 10.48
N LYS A 357 19.67 42.87 11.50
CA LYS A 357 20.73 43.42 12.37
C LYS A 357 21.02 42.50 13.55
N GLY A 358 20.03 41.71 13.97
CA GLY A 358 20.18 40.67 15.00
C GLY A 358 19.77 41.11 16.40
N HIS A 359 18.86 42.07 16.53
CA HIS A 359 18.20 42.38 17.81
C HIS A 359 17.07 41.38 18.06
N VAL A 360 17.04 40.73 19.22
CA VAL A 360 16.04 39.71 19.56
C VAL A 360 15.41 40.03 20.92
N VAL A 361 14.08 40.05 20.98
CA VAL A 361 13.32 40.34 22.21
C VAL A 361 12.26 39.28 22.45
N PHE A 362 12.25 38.71 23.65
CA PHE A 362 11.17 37.88 24.18
C PHE A 362 10.35 38.75 25.14
N GLU A 363 9.04 38.87 24.89
CA GLU A 363 8.12 39.64 25.74
C GLU A 363 7.05 38.71 26.32
N ASN A 364 7.12 38.50 27.64
CA ASN A 364 6.21 37.66 28.42
C ASN A 364 5.94 36.30 27.77
N VAL A 365 6.99 35.62 27.31
CA VAL A 365 6.86 34.39 26.55
C VAL A 365 6.53 33.22 27.46
N TRP A 366 5.44 32.53 27.14
CA TRP A 366 5.08 31.23 27.71
C TRP A 366 4.99 30.19 26.61
N PHE A 367 5.54 29.02 26.86
CA PHE A 367 5.50 27.92 25.89
C PHE A 367 5.37 26.56 26.57
N ARG A 368 4.56 25.71 25.95
CA ARG A 368 4.44 24.29 26.25
C ARG A 368 4.31 23.51 24.94
N TYR A 369 4.83 22.30 24.91
CA TYR A 369 4.55 21.37 23.82
C TYR A 369 3.14 20.79 24.04
N GLU A 370 2.25 20.99 23.06
CA GLU A 370 0.86 20.51 23.09
C GLU A 370 0.09 20.93 24.37
N ASP A 371 -0.56 19.97 25.04
CA ASP A 371 -1.23 20.12 26.33
C ASP A 371 -0.36 19.64 27.50
N GLY A 372 0.95 19.52 27.27
CA GLY A 372 1.93 19.14 28.28
C GLY A 372 2.19 20.23 29.35
N PRO A 373 3.13 19.99 30.26
CA PRO A 373 3.53 20.99 31.25
C PRO A 373 4.21 22.20 30.57
N TRP A 374 4.13 23.35 31.23
CA TRP A 374 4.84 24.55 30.81
C TRP A 374 6.35 24.33 30.83
N VAL A 375 7.00 24.52 29.68
CA VAL A 375 8.46 24.41 29.51
C VAL A 375 9.13 25.76 29.73
N LEU A 376 8.51 26.82 29.21
CA LEU A 376 8.94 28.22 29.41
C LEU A 376 7.79 29.00 30.04
N GLN A 377 8.12 29.80 31.05
CA GLN A 377 7.16 30.59 31.83
C GLN A 377 7.71 32.01 32.01
N ASP A 378 6.94 32.99 31.56
CA ASP A 378 7.22 34.43 31.69
C ASP A 378 8.65 34.86 31.32
N ILE A 379 9.13 34.36 30.18
CA ILE A 379 10.46 34.71 29.69
C ILE A 379 10.44 36.12 29.11
N ASN A 380 11.29 36.97 29.68
CA ASN A 380 11.57 38.33 29.22
C ASN A 380 13.08 38.45 29.02
N LEU A 381 13.52 38.62 27.77
CA LEU A 381 14.93 38.62 27.39
C LEU A 381 15.13 39.58 26.22
N GLU A 382 16.15 40.41 26.26
CA GLU A 382 16.59 41.25 25.15
C GLU A 382 18.05 40.95 24.83
N VAL A 383 18.35 40.70 23.56
CA VAL A 383 19.70 40.45 23.04
C VAL A 383 20.02 41.49 21.97
N ARG A 384 21.13 42.19 22.14
CA ARG A 384 21.54 43.28 21.23
C ARG A 384 22.33 42.75 20.03
N PRO A 385 22.31 43.47 18.88
CA PRO A 385 23.12 43.13 17.73
C PRO A 385 24.61 42.92 18.08
N GLY A 386 25.16 41.78 17.68
CA GLY A 386 26.57 41.43 17.92
C GLY A 386 26.89 40.92 19.32
N GLU A 387 25.90 40.83 20.21
CA GLU A 387 26.08 40.31 21.55
C GLU A 387 26.21 38.77 21.55
N VAL A 388 27.15 38.25 22.34
CA VAL A 388 27.32 36.81 22.55
C VAL A 388 26.67 36.45 23.89
N VAL A 389 25.56 35.72 23.84
CA VAL A 389 24.78 35.34 25.03
C VAL A 389 24.91 33.85 25.29
N ALA A 390 25.23 33.48 26.54
CA ALA A 390 25.28 32.10 26.99
C ALA A 390 24.02 31.75 27.81
N ILE A 391 23.28 30.73 27.37
CA ILE A 391 22.09 30.23 28.09
C ILE A 391 22.50 29.02 28.93
N VAL A 392 22.48 29.16 30.25
CA VAL A 392 22.95 28.13 31.20
C VAL A 392 21.79 27.66 32.09
N GLY A 393 21.79 26.37 32.41
CA GLY A 393 20.79 25.75 33.27
C GLY A 393 20.85 24.22 33.20
N HIS A 394 20.23 23.55 34.16
CA HIS A 394 20.17 22.09 34.21
C HIS A 394 19.46 21.50 32.96
N SER A 395 19.64 20.20 32.71
CA SER A 395 18.89 19.51 31.64
C SER A 395 17.38 19.65 31.87
N GLY A 396 16.62 19.84 30.80
CA GLY A 396 15.17 20.07 30.87
C GLY A 396 14.74 21.49 31.23
N ALA A 397 15.65 22.44 31.50
CA ALA A 397 15.31 23.84 31.81
C ALA A 397 14.75 24.65 30.61
N GLY A 398 14.42 24.02 29.47
CA GLY A 398 13.86 24.70 28.30
C GLY A 398 14.85 25.45 27.40
N LYS A 399 16.16 25.26 27.59
CA LYS A 399 17.21 25.98 26.84
C LYS A 399 17.12 25.79 25.32
N SER A 400 17.03 24.55 24.85
CA SER A 400 16.89 24.25 23.43
C SER A 400 15.58 24.81 22.88
N THR A 401 14.48 24.65 23.65
CA THR A 401 13.17 25.21 23.32
C THR A 401 13.21 26.73 23.15
N LEU A 402 13.94 27.45 24.01
CA LEU A 402 14.11 28.90 23.88
C LEU A 402 14.74 29.27 22.53
N VAL A 403 15.78 28.56 22.13
CA VAL A 403 16.49 28.81 20.86
C VAL A 403 15.62 28.42 19.66
N ASP A 404 14.88 27.31 19.73
CA ASP A 404 14.01 26.81 18.66
C ASP A 404 12.83 27.76 18.35
N LEU A 405 12.45 28.62 19.29
CA LEU A 405 11.40 29.61 19.09
C LEU A 405 11.82 30.81 18.23
N ILE A 406 13.13 31.14 18.18
CA ILE A 406 13.66 32.27 17.40
C ILE A 406 13.46 32.08 15.88
N PRO A 407 13.82 30.94 15.25
CA PRO A 407 13.52 30.65 13.84
C PRO A 407 12.06 30.26 13.61
N ARG A 408 11.21 30.38 14.64
CA ARG A 408 9.79 30.01 14.64
C ARG A 408 9.58 28.56 14.20
N PHE A 409 10.29 27.61 14.81
CA PHE A 409 9.95 26.18 14.65
C PHE A 409 8.66 25.82 15.38
N TYR A 410 8.34 26.58 16.42
CA TYR A 410 7.09 26.55 17.16
C TYR A 410 6.56 27.98 17.33
N ASP A 411 5.23 28.12 17.43
CA ASP A 411 4.61 29.35 17.87
C ASP A 411 4.48 29.38 19.40
N VAL A 412 4.71 30.56 20.00
CA VAL A 412 4.56 30.75 21.45
C VAL A 412 3.10 30.60 21.88
N THR A 413 2.87 30.04 23.07
CA THR A 413 1.51 29.89 23.61
C THR A 413 0.99 31.22 24.16
N ARG A 414 1.86 32.04 24.75
CA ARG A 414 1.57 33.44 25.16
C ARG A 414 2.79 34.32 24.94
N GLY A 415 2.55 35.63 24.86
CA GLY A 415 3.58 36.62 24.61
C GLY A 415 3.93 36.73 23.12
N ARG A 416 5.13 37.25 22.85
CA ARG A 416 5.66 37.39 21.50
C ARG A 416 7.17 37.40 21.47
N ILE A 417 7.71 37.11 20.29
CA ILE A 417 9.15 37.19 20.01
C ILE A 417 9.32 38.18 18.86
N LEU A 418 10.15 39.18 19.08
CA LEU A 418 10.48 40.22 18.12
C LEU A 418 11.91 39.99 17.62
N VAL A 419 12.10 40.07 16.31
CA VAL A 419 13.42 40.14 15.69
C VAL A 419 13.49 41.48 14.96
N ASP A 420 14.47 42.32 15.32
CA ASP A 420 14.60 43.71 14.85
C ASP A 420 13.30 44.53 14.96
N GLY A 421 12.54 44.28 16.03
CA GLY A 421 11.28 44.96 16.32
C GLY A 421 10.03 44.42 15.60
N ILE A 422 10.17 43.37 14.78
CA ILE A 422 9.07 42.74 14.05
C ILE A 422 8.73 41.39 14.69
N ASP A 423 7.45 41.13 14.95
CA ASP A 423 7.02 39.83 15.49
C ASP A 423 7.30 38.73 14.47
N VAL A 424 7.93 37.65 14.91
CA VAL A 424 8.26 36.50 14.05
C VAL A 424 7.02 35.86 13.41
N ARG A 425 5.82 36.13 13.94
CA ARG A 425 4.53 35.68 13.39
C ARG A 425 4.04 36.49 12.20
N ASP A 426 4.58 37.68 11.98
CA ASP A 426 4.16 38.60 10.93
C ASP A 426 5.03 38.52 9.67
N VAL A 427 6.00 37.60 9.63
CA VAL A 427 6.98 37.49 8.55
C VAL A 427 6.95 36.11 7.88
N LYS A 428 7.40 36.06 6.62
CA LYS A 428 7.60 34.80 5.89
C LYS A 428 8.76 34.00 6.51
N LEU A 429 8.49 32.75 6.86
CA LEU A 429 9.40 31.81 7.51
C LEU A 429 10.68 31.59 6.70
N GLU A 430 10.57 31.48 5.38
CA GLU A 430 11.72 31.31 4.49
C GLU A 430 12.72 32.46 4.65
N THR A 431 12.24 33.70 4.58
CA THR A 431 13.08 34.91 4.66
C THR A 431 13.65 35.15 6.06
N LEU A 432 12.95 34.72 7.10
CA LEU A 432 13.45 34.73 8.48
C LEU A 432 14.58 33.70 8.66
N ARG A 433 14.30 32.43 8.34
CA ARG A 433 15.22 31.30 8.59
C ARG A 433 16.49 31.35 7.74
N ARG A 434 16.42 31.89 6.52
CA ARG A 434 17.60 32.07 5.66
C ARG A 434 18.67 32.97 6.28
N GLN A 435 18.30 33.80 7.25
CA GLN A 435 19.20 34.75 7.92
C GLN A 435 19.63 34.27 9.32
N ILE A 436 19.19 33.09 9.76
CA ILE A 436 19.48 32.54 11.09
C ILE A 436 20.26 31.23 10.91
N GLY A 437 21.50 31.20 11.39
CA GLY A 437 22.31 29.97 11.45
C GLY A 437 22.00 29.16 12.70
N ILE A 438 21.85 27.85 12.57
CA ILE A 438 21.61 26.92 13.70
C ILE A 438 22.60 25.76 13.58
N VAL A 439 23.26 25.43 14.69
CA VAL A 439 24.11 24.25 14.83
C VAL A 439 23.52 23.38 15.94
N PRO A 440 22.84 22.27 15.61
CA PRO A 440 22.23 21.40 16.60
C PRO A 440 23.30 20.63 17.39
N GLN A 441 22.92 20.14 18.58
CA GLN A 441 23.80 19.31 19.43
C GLN A 441 24.20 18.02 18.72
N ASP A 442 23.24 17.35 18.08
CA ASP A 442 23.48 16.20 17.22
C ASP A 442 23.57 16.70 15.76
N THR A 443 24.79 16.72 15.23
CA THR A 443 25.03 17.18 13.85
C THR A 443 24.64 16.10 12.84
N TRP A 444 24.03 16.52 11.73
CA TRP A 444 23.61 15.63 10.66
C TRP A 444 24.20 16.09 9.33
N LEU A 445 24.72 15.15 8.54
CA LEU A 445 25.19 15.38 7.18
C LEU A 445 24.34 14.56 6.20
N PHE A 446 24.04 15.15 5.05
CA PHE A 446 23.38 14.44 3.97
C PHE A 446 24.40 13.64 3.16
N ALA A 447 23.96 12.51 2.62
CA ALA A 447 24.77 11.73 1.70
C ALA A 447 25.13 12.60 0.47
N GLY A 448 26.42 12.72 0.18
CA GLY A 448 26.95 13.63 -0.83
C GLY A 448 28.41 13.97 -0.54
N THR A 449 28.94 14.98 -1.21
CA THR A 449 30.30 15.46 -0.91
C THR A 449 30.31 16.41 0.29
N LEU A 450 31.48 16.65 0.87
CA LEU A 450 31.65 17.68 1.90
C LEU A 450 31.31 19.07 1.36
N ARG A 451 31.70 19.35 0.11
CA ARG A 451 31.34 20.56 -0.62
C ARG A 451 29.83 20.78 -0.64
N ASP A 452 29.05 19.75 -0.99
CA ASP A 452 27.59 19.84 -1.06
C ASP A 452 26.95 20.12 0.31
N ASN A 453 27.52 19.55 1.38
CA ASN A 453 27.05 19.79 2.74
C ASN A 453 27.38 21.21 3.24
N ILE A 454 28.58 21.73 2.93
CA ILE A 454 28.96 23.11 3.29
C ILE A 454 28.12 24.12 2.48
N ALA A 455 27.88 23.84 1.21
CA ALA A 455 27.06 24.67 0.33
C ALA A 455 25.54 24.51 0.53
N TYR A 456 25.09 23.67 1.48
CA TYR A 456 23.67 23.32 1.64
C TYR A 456 22.76 24.56 1.83
N GLY A 457 23.23 25.53 2.63
CA GLY A 457 22.49 26.79 2.87
C GLY A 457 22.59 27.82 1.74
N ARG A 458 23.55 27.68 0.82
CA ARG A 458 23.75 28.57 -0.33
C ARG A 458 24.40 27.80 -1.49
N LYS A 459 23.56 27.21 -2.35
CA LYS A 459 23.97 26.28 -3.41
C LYS A 459 24.85 26.91 -4.50
N ASP A 460 24.74 28.22 -4.66
CA ASP A 460 25.49 29.06 -5.60
C ASP A 460 26.85 29.52 -5.05
N ALA A 461 27.25 29.08 -3.85
CA ALA A 461 28.57 29.40 -3.30
C ALA A 461 29.70 28.87 -4.18
N THR A 462 30.70 29.72 -4.44
CA THR A 462 31.91 29.32 -5.16
C THR A 462 32.80 28.44 -4.28
N ASP A 463 33.69 27.66 -4.90
CA ASP A 463 34.61 26.79 -4.15
C ASP A 463 35.51 27.60 -3.19
N GLU A 464 35.95 28.78 -3.62
CA GLU A 464 36.71 29.72 -2.78
C GLU A 464 35.91 30.22 -1.56
N GLU A 465 34.59 30.42 -1.70
CA GLU A 465 33.73 30.79 -0.57
C GLU A 465 33.53 29.63 0.40
N ILE A 466 33.39 28.42 -0.13
CA ILE A 466 33.27 27.17 0.64
C ILE A 466 34.54 26.92 1.43
N GLU A 467 35.71 27.05 0.81
CA GLU A 467 37.01 26.94 1.47
C GLU A 467 37.16 27.98 2.58
N ARG A 468 36.88 29.26 2.29
CA ARG A 468 36.94 30.31 3.32
C ARG A 468 36.03 30.04 4.51
N ALA A 469 34.83 29.52 4.29
CA ALA A 469 33.93 29.12 5.36
C ALA A 469 34.50 27.94 6.17
N ALA A 470 35.07 26.94 5.50
CA ALA A 470 35.73 25.81 6.17
C ALA A 470 36.94 26.28 7.00
N TYR A 471 37.77 27.18 6.47
CA TYR A 471 38.88 27.80 7.21
C TYR A 471 38.38 28.54 8.46
N ALA A 472 37.34 29.37 8.34
CA ALA A 472 36.76 30.10 9.47
C ALA A 472 36.20 29.17 10.56
N ALA A 473 35.70 27.99 10.17
CA ALA A 473 35.18 26.97 11.07
C ALA A 473 36.25 26.03 11.66
N ASN A 474 37.53 26.27 11.39
CA ASN A 474 38.65 25.37 11.73
C ASN A 474 38.56 23.96 11.11
N ALA A 475 37.85 23.82 9.98
CA ALA A 475 37.64 22.54 9.29
C ALA A 475 38.71 22.28 8.20
N TYR A 476 39.98 22.56 8.51
CA TYR A 476 41.11 22.53 7.56
C TYR A 476 41.46 21.15 7.00
N PHE A 477 40.99 20.07 7.65
CA PHE A 477 41.20 18.70 7.16
C PHE A 477 40.48 18.45 5.82
N ILE A 478 39.57 19.35 5.42
CA ILE A 478 38.80 19.27 4.18
C ILE A 478 39.61 19.76 2.97
N SER A 479 40.54 20.72 3.15
CA SER A 479 41.33 21.36 2.07
C SER A 479 42.50 20.49 1.53
N GLY A 480 42.41 19.16 1.64
CA GLY A 480 43.46 18.23 1.21
C GLY A 480 42.96 16.87 0.69
N MET A 481 41.64 16.72 0.51
CA MET A 481 40.99 15.62 -0.24
C MET A 481 40.35 16.21 -1.49
#